data_AF-A0A935ZAJ2-F1
#
_entry.id   AF-A0A935ZAJ2-F1
#
_cell.length_a   1.000
_cell.length_b   1.000
_cell.length_c   1.000
_cell.angle_alpha   90.00
_cell.angle_beta   90.00
_cell.angle_gamma   90.00
#
_symmetry.space_group_name_H-M   'P 1'
#
loop_
_entity.id
_entity.type
_entity.pdbx_description
1 polymer ?
#
loop_
_entity_poly.entity_id
_entity_poly.type
_entity_poly.pdbx_seq_one_letter_code
_entity_poly.pdbx_strand_id
1 'polypeptide(L)'
;MSTACREGSDAIDPSTLPETVRADYQVFARRCSKCHSLARPLTSGITDMGQWERYVARMRMQPGSGINAADEAIVLRFLKHYSAEELRKKAERNAPKPETPPVAPAASTPGTTPAPPPVAPPTTTPSPSGSVAP
;
A
#
# COMPACT_ATOMS: atom_id res chain seq x y z
N MET A 1 4.89 -31.13 -13.05
CA MET A 1 3.69 -30.31 -12.88
C MET A 1 3.99 -29.30 -11.79
N SER A 2 4.53 -28.13 -12.15
CA SER A 2 4.99 -27.14 -11.18
C SER A 2 3.82 -26.29 -10.70
N THR A 3 3.30 -26.62 -9.53
CA THR A 3 2.36 -25.76 -8.81
C THR A 3 3.10 -24.51 -8.37
N ALA A 4 2.69 -23.37 -8.90
CA ALA A 4 3.15 -22.06 -8.48
C ALA A 4 3.08 -21.94 -6.95
N CYS A 5 4.24 -21.71 -6.31
CA CYS A 5 4.29 -21.18 -4.96
C CYS A 5 3.48 -19.88 -4.97
N ARG A 6 2.26 -19.95 -4.44
CA ARG A 6 1.47 -18.75 -4.18
C ARG A 6 2.31 -17.91 -3.22
N GLU A 7 2.81 -16.78 -3.72
CA GLU A 7 3.51 -15.72 -2.97
C GLU A 7 2.52 -15.12 -1.96
N GLY A 8 2.16 -15.91 -0.95
CA GLY A 8 1.34 -15.52 0.19
C GLY A 8 2.27 -14.87 1.19
N SER A 9 2.56 -13.60 0.91
CA SER A 9 3.65 -12.82 1.43
C SER A 9 3.77 -12.83 2.96
N ASP A 10 4.93 -13.29 3.44
CA ASP A 10 5.39 -13.19 4.84
C ASP A 10 5.52 -11.73 5.34
N ALA A 11 5.25 -10.76 4.48
CA ALA A 11 5.38 -9.33 4.72
C ALA A 11 4.49 -8.55 3.75
N ILE A 12 4.09 -7.34 4.10
CA ILE A 12 3.50 -6.36 3.17
C ILE A 12 4.63 -5.50 2.60
N ASP A 13 4.54 -5.11 1.33
CA ASP A 13 5.46 -4.13 0.73
C ASP A 13 5.24 -2.75 1.38
N PRO A 14 6.21 -2.22 2.16
CA PRO A 14 6.06 -0.94 2.85
C PRO A 14 5.89 0.24 1.90
N SER A 15 6.33 0.12 0.65
CA SER A 15 6.24 1.18 -0.36
C SER A 15 4.79 1.50 -0.72
N THR A 16 3.90 0.51 -0.57
CA THR A 16 2.45 0.65 -0.83
C THR A 16 1.69 1.29 0.33
N LEU A 17 2.30 1.41 1.51
CA LEU A 17 1.66 1.95 2.71
C LEU A 17 1.84 3.47 2.81
N PRO A 18 0.83 4.21 3.30
CA PRO A 18 0.99 5.60 3.72
C PRO A 18 2.09 5.73 4.79
N GLU A 19 2.79 6.87 4.82
CA GLU A 19 3.97 7.06 5.69
C GLU A 19 3.70 6.78 7.17
N THR A 20 2.56 7.24 7.69
CA THR A 20 2.16 7.02 9.10
C THR A 20 1.93 5.53 9.39
N VAL A 21 1.31 4.81 8.46
CA VAL A 21 1.05 3.37 8.58
C VAL A 21 2.33 2.55 8.37
N ARG A 22 3.23 3.02 7.51
CA ARG A 22 4.53 2.39 7.24
C ARG A 22 5.39 2.32 8.49
N ALA A 23 5.45 3.41 9.27
CA ALA A 23 6.17 3.41 10.55
C ALA A 23 5.59 2.39 11.53
N ASP A 24 4.28 2.28 11.61
CA ASP A 24 3.59 1.31 12.47
C ASP A 24 3.82 -0.13 12.01
N TYR A 25 3.75 -0.35 10.70
CA TYR A 25 4.06 -1.63 10.07
C TYR A 25 5.48 -2.09 10.39
N GLN A 26 6.47 -1.20 10.43
CA GLN A 26 7.83 -1.58 10.80
C GLN A 26 7.91 -2.05 12.25
N VAL A 27 7.19 -1.43 13.19
CA VAL A 27 7.13 -1.91 14.59
C VAL A 27 6.46 -3.27 14.63
N PHE A 28 5.31 -3.43 13.96
CA PHE A 28 4.65 -4.72 13.81
C PHE A 28 5.57 -5.80 13.24
N ALA A 29 6.23 -5.54 12.11
CA ALA A 29 7.10 -6.50 11.44
C ALA A 29 8.29 -6.89 12.32
N ARG A 30 8.91 -5.92 13.03
CA ARG A 30 10.05 -6.21 13.93
C ARG A 30 9.64 -7.00 15.17
N ARG A 31 8.46 -6.74 15.73
CA ARG A 31 8.01 -7.38 16.97
C ARG A 31 7.36 -8.74 16.73
N CYS A 32 6.45 -8.81 15.78
CA CYS A 32 5.66 -10.01 15.51
C CYS A 32 6.41 -11.09 14.73
N SER A 33 7.55 -10.77 14.10
CA SER A 33 8.41 -11.76 13.41
C SER A 33 9.36 -12.51 14.34
N LYS A 34 9.50 -12.07 15.61
CA LYS A 34 10.49 -12.63 16.54
C LYS A 34 10.30 -14.10 16.87
N CYS A 35 9.05 -14.56 16.90
CA CYS A 35 8.72 -15.91 17.36
C CYS A 35 8.13 -16.78 16.24
N HIS A 36 7.62 -16.18 15.17
CA HIS A 36 7.06 -16.87 14.00
C HIS A 36 6.91 -15.90 12.82
N SER A 37 6.60 -16.43 11.64
CA SER A 37 6.25 -15.68 10.43
C SER A 37 5.12 -14.66 10.63
N LEU A 38 5.15 -13.53 9.91
CA LEU A 38 4.07 -12.53 9.95
C LEU A 38 2.80 -13.00 9.22
N ALA A 39 2.86 -14.10 8.47
CA ALA A 39 1.67 -14.71 7.91
C ALA A 39 0.64 -15.03 9.01
N ARG A 40 1.09 -15.38 10.23
CA ARG A 40 0.19 -15.71 11.36
C ARG A 40 -0.85 -14.63 11.64
N PRO A 41 -0.48 -13.36 11.89
CA PRO A 41 -1.45 -12.28 11.98
C PRO A 41 -2.06 -11.92 10.61
N LEU A 42 -1.27 -11.79 9.54
CA LEU A 42 -1.77 -11.26 8.26
C LEU A 42 -2.84 -12.14 7.59
N THR A 43 -2.78 -13.47 7.78
CA THR A 43 -3.74 -14.43 7.23
C THR A 43 -4.74 -14.94 8.28
N SER A 44 -4.81 -14.32 9.46
CA SER A 44 -5.69 -14.76 10.56
C SER A 44 -7.19 -14.63 10.27
N GLY A 45 -7.56 -13.77 9.32
CA GLY A 45 -8.95 -13.41 9.04
C GLY A 45 -9.59 -12.51 10.11
N ILE A 46 -8.83 -12.04 11.09
CA ILE A 46 -9.34 -11.14 12.13
C ILE A 46 -9.52 -9.74 11.55
N THR A 47 -10.74 -9.20 11.70
CA THR A 47 -11.06 -7.82 11.34
C THR A 47 -11.61 -6.99 12.50
N ASP A 48 -11.92 -7.64 13.63
CA ASP A 48 -12.45 -7.00 14.83
C ASP A 48 -11.32 -6.51 15.76
N MET A 49 -11.47 -5.31 16.32
CA MET A 49 -10.44 -4.72 17.18
C MET A 49 -10.34 -5.39 18.55
N GLY A 50 -11.46 -5.83 19.14
CA GLY A 50 -11.43 -6.53 20.42
C GLY A 50 -10.74 -7.90 20.31
N GLN A 51 -10.89 -8.58 19.17
CA GLN A 51 -10.13 -9.79 18.85
C GLN A 51 -8.63 -9.49 18.70
N TRP A 52 -8.27 -8.40 18.02
CA TRP A 52 -6.87 -7.99 17.90
C TRP A 52 -6.20 -7.66 19.23
N GLU A 53 -6.88 -6.91 20.09
CA GLU A 53 -6.38 -6.58 21.44
C GLU A 53 -6.05 -7.85 22.22
N ARG A 54 -6.98 -8.82 22.26
CA ARG A 54 -6.75 -10.10 22.94
C ARG A 54 -5.62 -10.90 22.31
N TYR A 55 -5.50 -10.86 20.97
CA TYR A 55 -4.45 -11.57 20.24
C TYR A 55 -3.07 -11.00 20.58
N VAL A 56 -2.90 -9.68 20.48
CA VAL A 56 -1.63 -8.99 20.76
C VAL A 56 -1.28 -9.10 22.24
N ALA A 57 -2.24 -8.97 23.16
CA ALA A 57 -2.02 -9.16 24.58
C ALA A 57 -1.49 -10.57 24.90
N ARG A 58 -2.01 -11.62 24.24
CA ARG A 58 -1.49 -12.99 24.39
C ARG A 58 -0.04 -13.11 23.91
N MET A 59 0.30 -12.50 22.78
CA MET A 59 1.66 -12.51 22.24
C MET A 59 2.63 -11.73 23.13
N ARG A 60 2.18 -10.61 23.69
CA ARG A 60 2.93 -9.82 24.66
C ARG A 60 3.32 -10.63 25.91
N MET A 61 2.44 -11.50 26.39
CA MET A 61 2.72 -12.37 27.54
C MET A 61 3.71 -13.51 27.23
N GLN A 62 4.10 -13.74 25.97
CA GLN A 62 5.09 -14.77 25.65
C GLN A 62 6.50 -14.34 26.08
N PRO A 63 7.28 -15.23 26.71
CA PRO A 63 8.67 -14.95 27.06
C PRO A 63 9.47 -14.55 25.80
N GLY A 64 10.22 -13.45 25.89
CA GLY A 64 11.04 -12.97 24.79
C GLY A 64 10.29 -12.29 23.64
N SER A 65 8.97 -12.09 23.74
CA SER A 65 8.19 -11.36 22.73
C SER A 65 8.75 -9.95 22.48
N GLY A 66 9.22 -9.30 23.56
CA GLY A 66 9.74 -7.94 23.52
C GLY A 66 8.72 -6.91 23.07
N ILE A 67 7.42 -7.19 23.27
CA ILE A 67 6.30 -6.27 23.02
C ILE A 67 5.99 -5.56 24.34
N ASN A 68 6.27 -4.26 24.43
CA ASN A 68 5.83 -3.45 25.57
C ASN A 68 4.46 -2.79 25.29
N ALA A 69 3.92 -2.04 26.27
CA ALA A 69 2.61 -1.38 26.10
C ALA A 69 2.59 -0.32 24.99
N ALA A 70 3.73 0.34 24.72
CA ALA A 70 3.83 1.31 23.63
C ALA A 70 3.90 0.61 22.26
N ASP A 71 4.66 -0.49 22.14
CA ASP A 71 4.68 -1.33 20.94
C ASP A 71 3.28 -1.88 20.66
N GLU A 72 2.56 -2.37 21.68
CA GLU A 72 1.20 -2.89 21.58
C GLU A 72 0.24 -1.86 20.95
N ALA A 73 0.25 -0.62 21.45
CA ALA A 73 -0.59 0.45 20.89
C ALA A 73 -0.28 0.74 19.41
N ILE A 74 1.00 0.72 19.02
CA ILE A 74 1.43 0.94 17.63
C ILE A 74 1.00 -0.24 16.75
N VAL A 75 1.20 -1.47 17.22
CA VAL A 75 0.79 -2.69 16.52
C VAL A 75 -0.71 -2.71 16.28
N LEU A 76 -1.52 -2.38 17.29
CA LEU A 76 -2.97 -2.33 17.16
C LEU A 76 -3.43 -1.24 16.19
N ARG A 77 -2.73 -0.10 16.12
CA ARG A 77 -3.00 0.95 15.13
C ARG A 77 -2.78 0.45 13.69
N PHE A 78 -1.67 -0.26 13.46
CA PHE A 78 -1.43 -0.90 12.16
C PHE A 78 -2.51 -1.95 11.83
N LEU A 79 -2.82 -2.86 12.76
CA LEU A 79 -3.80 -3.93 12.53
C LEU A 79 -5.21 -3.37 12.27
N LYS A 80 -5.59 -2.28 12.93
CA LYS A 80 -6.84 -1.56 12.64
C LYS A 80 -6.90 -1.10 11.19
N HIS A 81 -5.83 -0.47 10.71
CA HIS A 81 -5.75 -0.02 9.32
C HIS A 81 -5.79 -1.20 8.34
N TYR A 82 -5.00 -2.23 8.60
CA TYR A 82 -4.97 -3.45 7.79
C TYR A 82 -6.35 -4.11 7.69
N SER A 83 -7.04 -4.29 8.82
CA SER A 83 -8.38 -4.86 8.85
C SER A 83 -9.41 -4.02 8.08
N ALA A 84 -9.31 -2.69 8.13
CA ALA A 84 -10.17 -1.81 7.34
C ALA A 84 -9.95 -1.99 5.83
N GLU A 85 -8.69 -2.10 5.39
CA GLU A 85 -8.35 -2.35 3.98
C GLU A 85 -8.86 -3.74 3.52
N GLU A 86 -8.71 -4.77 4.34
CA GLU A 86 -9.20 -6.12 4.02
C GLU A 86 -10.73 -6.17 3.92
N LEU A 87 -11.44 -5.44 4.79
CA LEU A 87 -12.89 -5.27 4.68
C LEU A 87 -13.28 -4.52 3.41
N ARG A 88 -12.56 -3.45 3.05
CA ARG A 88 -12.81 -2.70 1.79
C ARG A 88 -12.64 -3.60 0.57
N LYS A 89 -11.53 -4.33 0.47
CA LYS A 89 -11.27 -5.27 -0.63
C LYS A 89 -12.30 -6.40 -0.69
N LYS A 90 -12.74 -6.90 0.48
CA LYS A 90 -13.79 -7.92 0.55
C LYS A 90 -15.14 -7.36 0.08
N ALA A 91 -15.48 -6.14 0.47
CA ALA A 91 -16.70 -5.46 0.01
C ALA A 91 -16.66 -5.25 -1.50
N GLU A 92 -15.55 -4.78 -2.06
CA GLU A 92 -15.36 -4.58 -3.50
C GLU A 92 -15.49 -5.88 -4.29
N ARG A 93 -14.86 -6.96 -3.81
CA ARG A 93 -14.98 -8.29 -4.43
C ARG A 93 -16.40 -8.85 -4.36
N ASN A 94 -17.12 -8.57 -3.29
CA ASN A 94 -18.48 -9.07 -3.08
C ASN A 94 -19.55 -8.16 -3.71
N ALA A 95 -19.19 -6.94 -4.12
CA ALA A 95 -20.10 -6.04 -4.80
C ALA A 95 -20.48 -6.63 -6.17
N PRO A 96 -21.75 -6.53 -6.58
CA PRO A 96 -22.14 -6.90 -7.93
C PRO A 96 -21.31 -6.06 -8.91
N LYS A 97 -20.63 -6.74 -9.84
CA LYS A 97 -19.85 -6.09 -10.91
C LYS A 97 -20.76 -5.06 -11.60
N PRO A 98 -20.30 -3.82 -11.87
CA PRO A 98 -21.09 -2.92 -12.69
C PRO A 98 -21.31 -3.61 -14.04
N GLU A 99 -22.56 -4.00 -14.31
CA GLU A 99 -22.99 -4.39 -15.64
C GLU A 99 -22.66 -3.20 -16.54
N THR A 100 -21.71 -3.38 -17.45
CA THR A 100 -21.44 -2.40 -18.51
C THR A 100 -22.76 -2.11 -19.21
N PRO A 101 -23.27 -0.86 -19.22
CA PRO A 101 -24.37 -0.54 -20.12
C PRO A 101 -23.89 -0.81 -21.56
N PRO A 102 -24.74 -1.40 -22.42
CA PRO A 102 -24.35 -1.67 -23.80
C PRO A 102 -24.01 -0.36 -24.47
N VAL A 103 -22.85 -0.34 -25.13
CA VAL A 103 -22.47 0.71 -26.07
C VAL A 103 -23.58 0.79 -27.13
N ALA A 104 -24.38 1.85 -27.08
CA ALA A 104 -25.24 2.22 -28.22
C ALA A 104 -24.37 2.98 -29.24
N PRO A 105 -24.44 2.67 -30.55
CA PRO A 105 -23.62 3.31 -31.57
C PRO A 105 -24.30 4.56 -32.17
N ALA A 106 -23.46 5.38 -32.83
CA ALA A 106 -23.77 6.47 -33.77
C ALA A 106 -24.32 7.78 -33.17
N ALA A 107 -23.99 8.99 -33.60
CA ALA A 107 -23.05 9.57 -34.59
C ALA A 107 -22.94 11.06 -34.23
N SER A 108 -21.82 11.76 -34.43
CA SER A 108 -21.60 12.55 -35.67
C SER A 108 -20.21 13.20 -35.63
N THR A 109 -19.58 13.23 -36.80
CA THR A 109 -18.25 13.79 -37.13
C THR A 109 -18.04 15.25 -36.71
N PRO A 110 -16.78 15.67 -36.57
CA PRO A 110 -16.34 16.88 -37.29
C PRO A 110 -15.25 16.58 -38.31
N GLY A 111 -15.41 17.19 -39.49
CA GLY A 111 -14.49 17.12 -40.61
C GLY A 111 -13.14 17.80 -40.35
N THR A 112 -12.17 17.33 -41.13
CA THR A 112 -10.77 17.77 -41.26
C THR A 112 -10.64 19.19 -41.84
N THR A 113 -9.69 19.98 -41.33
CA THR A 113 -8.74 20.77 -42.15
C THR A 113 -7.47 21.04 -41.31
N PRO A 114 -6.25 20.76 -41.83
CA PRO A 114 -5.00 21.03 -41.13
C PRO A 114 -4.52 22.47 -41.36
N ALA A 115 -4.05 23.13 -40.31
CA ALA A 115 -3.31 24.40 -40.39
C ALA A 115 -1.78 24.12 -40.35
N PRO A 116 -0.96 24.87 -41.11
CA PRO A 116 0.47 24.61 -41.27
C PRO A 116 1.30 25.00 -40.03
N PRO A 117 2.52 24.42 -39.84
CA PRO A 117 3.40 24.77 -38.73
C PRO A 117 4.23 26.04 -39.02
N PRO A 118 4.42 26.93 -38.03
CA PRO A 118 5.53 27.87 -38.08
C PRO A 118 6.55 27.66 -36.95
N VAL A 119 7.78 27.32 -37.38
CA VAL A 119 9.11 27.82 -36.95
C VAL A 119 9.42 28.01 -35.45
N ALA A 120 10.38 27.24 -34.95
CA ALA A 120 11.33 27.64 -33.89
C ALA A 120 12.45 28.54 -34.51
N PRO A 121 13.42 29.17 -33.78
CA PRO A 121 13.79 29.14 -32.35
C PRO A 121 14.06 30.61 -31.82
N PRO A 122 14.94 31.01 -30.84
CA PRO A 122 16.24 30.47 -30.43
C PRO A 122 16.42 30.16 -28.93
N THR A 123 17.39 29.28 -28.73
CA THR A 123 18.15 28.93 -27.54
C THR A 123 18.78 30.15 -26.86
N THR A 124 18.56 30.31 -25.55
CA THR A 124 19.44 31.11 -24.68
C THR A 124 20.31 30.17 -23.85
N THR A 125 21.57 30.14 -24.23
CA THR A 125 22.70 29.55 -23.52
C THR A 125 22.87 30.16 -22.12
N PRO A 126 23.11 29.37 -21.06
CA PRO A 126 23.64 29.90 -19.80
C PRO A 126 25.14 30.17 -19.91
N SER A 127 25.56 31.38 -19.55
CA SER A 127 26.97 31.76 -19.35
C SER A 127 27.63 30.97 -18.21
N PRO A 128 28.83 30.43 -18.41
CA PRO A 128 29.77 30.14 -17.34
C PRO A 128 30.99 31.06 -17.45
N SER A 129 31.22 31.89 -16.42
CA SER A 129 32.52 32.52 -16.13
C SER A 129 32.41 33.03 -14.69
N GLY A 130 33.18 32.58 -13.70
CA GLY A 130 34.57 32.14 -13.72
C GLY A 130 35.38 33.10 -12.84
N SER A 131 36.25 32.54 -11.99
CA SER A 131 37.30 33.17 -11.16
C SER A 131 36.85 34.02 -9.95
N VAL A 132 37.14 33.68 -8.69
CA VAL A 132 38.40 33.30 -8.00
C VAL A 132 39.27 34.52 -7.61
N ALA A 133 39.24 34.81 -6.29
CA ALA A 133 40.33 35.27 -5.40
C ALA A 133 40.99 36.65 -5.63
N PRO A 134 41.78 37.17 -4.67
CA PRO A 134 42.03 36.73 -3.28
C PRO A 134 41.34 37.54 -2.19
#